data_AF-A0A085J6W8-F1
#
_entry.id   AF-A0A085J6W8-F1
#
_cell.length_a   1.000
_cell.length_b   1.000
_cell.length_c   1.000
_cell.angle_alpha   90.00
_cell.angle_beta   90.00
_cell.angle_gamma   90.00
#
_symmetry.space_group_name_H-M   'P 1'
#
loop_
_entity.id
_entity.type
_entity.pdbx_description
1 polymer ?
#
loop_
_entity_poly.entity_id
_entity_poly.type
_entity_poly.pdbx_seq_one_letter_code
_entity_poly.pdbx_strand_id
1 'polypeptide(L)'
;SHSITTTVTDAAGNTSQPSAAIPVTVETTAPAEAGDISLTDSAGDDLSGKTSNDATPILKGTAAAGDTVTILDNGKAIGTATAGSDGSWSSTLPALADGSHSITTTVTDAAGNTGQPSAAIPVTVETTAPAAAGDI
;
A
#
# COMPACT_ATOMS: atom_id res chain seq x y z
N SER A 1 -14.82 -17.34 15.20
CA SER A 1 -14.79 -18.61 14.46
C SER A 1 -16.21 -18.98 14.08
N HIS A 2 -16.45 -19.29 12.80
CA HIS A 2 -17.76 -19.68 12.30
C HIS A 2 -17.68 -21.05 11.63
N SER A 3 -18.73 -21.85 11.74
CA SER A 3 -18.84 -23.15 11.07
C SER A 3 -20.19 -23.25 10.38
N ILE A 4 -20.20 -23.76 9.15
CA ILE A 4 -21.43 -24.11 8.44
C ILE A 4 -21.65 -25.62 8.56
N THR A 5 -22.85 -25.99 8.96
CA THR A 5 -23.33 -27.38 8.96
C THR A 5 -24.67 -27.44 8.24
N THR A 6 -24.92 -28.51 7.49
CA THR A 6 -26.19 -28.75 6.84
C THR A 6 -26.85 -30.00 7.43
N THR A 7 -28.17 -29.95 7.58
CA THR A 7 -29.01 -31.10 7.96
C THR A 7 -30.13 -31.24 6.95
N VAL A 8 -30.52 -32.47 6.64
CA VAL A 8 -31.66 -32.75 5.77
C VAL A 8 -32.80 -33.30 6.63
N THR A 9 -34.01 -32.75 6.47
CA THR A 9 -35.22 -33.25 7.13
C THR A 9 -36.16 -33.83 6.08
N ASP A 10 -36.65 -35.05 6.29
CA ASP A 10 -37.64 -35.67 5.41
C ASP A 10 -39.09 -35.24 5.74
N ALA A 11 -40.06 -35.62 4.92
CA ALA A 11 -41.48 -35.28 5.09
C ALA A 11 -42.14 -35.93 6.33
N ALA A 12 -41.51 -36.92 6.95
CA ALA A 12 -41.95 -37.57 8.18
C ALA A 12 -41.33 -36.95 9.44
N GLY A 13 -40.44 -35.95 9.28
CA GLY A 13 -39.81 -35.23 10.38
C GLY A 13 -38.51 -35.85 10.88
N ASN A 14 -37.94 -36.85 10.20
CA ASN A 14 -36.62 -37.37 10.57
C ASN A 14 -35.53 -36.43 10.05
N THR A 15 -34.61 -36.03 10.94
CA THR A 15 -33.47 -35.17 10.58
C THR A 15 -32.17 -35.98 10.57
N SER A 16 -31.34 -35.80 9.54
CA SER A 16 -30.02 -36.42 9.48
C SER A 16 -29.06 -35.88 10.55
N GLN A 17 -28.01 -36.64 10.88
CA GLN A 17 -26.88 -36.10 11.65
C GLN A 17 -26.24 -34.94 10.85
N PRO A 18 -25.80 -33.84 11.50
CA PRO A 18 -25.16 -32.73 10.81
C PRO A 18 -23.93 -33.16 10.02
N SER A 19 -23.67 -32.52 8.89
CA SER A 19 -22.41 -32.71 8.15
C SER A 19 -21.19 -32.30 8.99
N ALA A 20 -20.01 -32.82 8.64
CA ALA A 20 -18.75 -32.42 9.27
C ALA A 20 -18.56 -30.89 9.14
N ALA A 21 -18.25 -30.24 10.26
CA ALA A 21 -18.10 -28.79 10.29
C ALA A 21 -16.93 -28.35 9.39
N ILE A 22 -17.20 -27.44 8.44
CA ILE A 22 -16.17 -26.76 7.67
C ILE A 22 -15.77 -25.50 8.46
N PRO A 23 -14.54 -25.41 8.99
CA PRO A 23 -14.11 -24.23 9.72
C PRO A 23 -13.92 -23.05 8.76
N VAL A 24 -14.52 -21.90 9.09
CA VAL A 24 -14.27 -20.62 8.43
C VAL A 24 -13.55 -19.70 9.42
N THR A 25 -12.30 -19.37 9.09
CA THR A 25 -11.52 -18.36 9.79
C THR A 25 -11.72 -17.02 9.09
N VAL A 26 -12.32 -16.06 9.78
CA VAL A 26 -12.40 -14.67 9.31
C VAL A 26 -11.32 -13.91 10.06
N GLU A 27 -10.27 -13.52 9.34
CA GLU A 27 -9.22 -12.61 9.82
C GLU A 27 -9.76 -11.19 9.67
N THR A 28 -9.92 -10.47 10.79
CA THR A 28 -10.43 -9.08 10.79
C THR A 28 -9.40 -8.09 11.33
N THR A 29 -8.19 -8.57 11.60
CA THR A 29 -7.11 -7.77 12.13
C THR A 29 -6.48 -7.01 10.98
N ALA A 30 -6.60 -5.68 10.98
CA ALA A 30 -5.90 -4.87 9.98
C ALA A 30 -4.38 -4.94 10.22
N PRO A 31 -3.56 -4.97 9.15
CA PRO A 31 -2.11 -4.91 9.29
C PRO A 31 -1.66 -3.56 9.85
N ALA A 32 -0.45 -3.55 10.41
CA ALA A 32 0.21 -2.31 10.85
C ALA A 32 0.53 -1.40 9.64
N GLU A 33 0.68 -0.11 9.91
CA GLU A 33 1.16 0.86 8.92
C GLU A 33 2.57 0.50 8.45
N ALA A 34 2.93 0.92 7.23
CA ALA A 34 4.29 0.75 6.73
C ALA A 34 5.28 1.61 7.54
N GLY A 35 6.41 1.01 7.92
CA GLY A 35 7.47 1.64 8.68
C GLY A 35 8.62 2.14 7.81
N ASP A 36 9.54 2.88 8.42
CA ASP A 36 10.82 3.33 7.85
C ASP A 36 10.71 3.91 6.43
N ILE A 37 9.61 4.63 6.17
CA ILE A 37 9.31 5.12 4.83
C ILE A 37 10.29 6.23 4.48
N SER A 38 10.95 6.09 3.33
CA SER A 38 11.86 7.09 2.79
C SER A 38 11.60 7.26 1.30
N LEU A 39 11.52 8.52 0.87
CA LEU A 39 11.38 8.93 -0.52
C LEU A 39 12.71 9.52 -1.00
N THR A 40 13.36 8.85 -1.94
CA THR A 40 14.65 9.30 -2.50
C THR A 40 14.54 9.59 -3.99
N ASP A 41 15.41 10.42 -4.54
CA ASP A 41 15.58 10.52 -5.99
C ASP A 41 16.38 9.33 -6.57
N SER A 42 16.67 9.39 -7.88
CA SER A 42 17.50 8.41 -8.58
C SER A 42 18.98 8.41 -8.16
N ALA A 43 19.48 9.49 -7.53
CA ALA A 43 20.82 9.60 -6.97
C ALA A 43 20.91 9.11 -5.50
N GLY A 44 19.76 8.92 -4.85
CA GLY A 44 19.63 8.49 -3.46
C GLY A 44 19.47 9.64 -2.45
N ASP A 45 19.25 10.87 -2.92
CA ASP A 45 19.00 12.02 -2.06
C ASP A 45 17.57 11.99 -1.51
N ASP A 46 17.41 12.25 -0.20
CA ASP A 46 16.10 12.30 0.46
C ASP A 46 15.30 13.52 -0.01
N LEU A 47 14.08 13.26 -0.50
CA LEU A 47 13.17 14.27 -1.04
C LEU A 47 12.12 14.75 -0.04
N SER A 48 12.11 14.18 1.17
CA SER A 48 11.10 14.47 2.20
C SER A 48 11.08 15.96 2.57
N GLY A 49 9.99 16.63 2.24
CA GLY A 49 9.79 18.07 2.47
C GLY A 49 10.63 18.98 1.58
N LYS A 50 11.19 18.47 0.48
CA LYS A 50 12.06 19.22 -0.44
C LYS A 50 11.42 19.43 -1.81
N THR A 51 12.02 20.34 -2.57
CA THR A 51 11.79 20.47 -4.01
C THR A 51 12.81 19.64 -4.76
N SER A 52 12.36 18.86 -5.73
CA SER A 52 13.18 18.02 -6.60
C SER A 52 12.93 18.32 -8.05
N ASN A 53 13.97 18.24 -8.88
CA ASN A 53 13.86 18.22 -10.34
C ASN A 53 13.80 16.78 -10.89
N ASP A 54 13.79 15.77 -10.03
CA ASP A 54 13.54 14.37 -10.41
C ASP A 54 12.06 14.05 -10.29
N ALA A 55 11.44 13.67 -11.42
CA ALA A 55 10.03 13.28 -11.48
C ALA A 55 9.81 11.79 -11.14
N THR A 56 10.87 10.98 -11.01
CA THR A 56 10.80 9.52 -10.83
C THR A 56 11.42 9.05 -9.51
N PRO A 57 10.85 9.48 -8.37
CA PRO A 57 11.42 9.12 -7.07
C PRO A 57 11.22 7.63 -6.75
N ILE A 58 12.05 7.14 -5.85
CA ILE A 58 12.03 5.78 -5.33
C ILE A 58 11.52 5.85 -3.89
N LEU A 59 10.42 5.16 -3.63
CA LEU A 59 9.86 5.01 -2.29
C LEU A 59 10.29 3.66 -1.70
N LYS A 60 10.80 3.69 -0.47
CA LYS A 60 11.25 2.50 0.26
C LYS A 60 10.60 2.49 1.63
N GLY A 61 10.51 1.31 2.24
CA GLY A 61 10.06 1.16 3.62
C GLY A 61 10.01 -0.28 4.07
N THR A 62 9.33 -0.50 5.20
CA THR A 62 9.10 -1.81 5.79
C THR A 62 7.60 -2.09 5.95
N ALA A 63 7.20 -3.35 5.84
CA ALA A 63 5.86 -3.85 6.14
C ALA A 63 5.96 -5.34 6.52
N ALA A 64 4.86 -5.96 6.98
CA ALA A 64 4.91 -7.39 7.29
C ALA A 64 5.18 -8.20 6.01
N ALA A 65 6.00 -9.25 6.14
CA ALA A 65 6.46 -10.03 5.00
C ALA A 65 5.29 -10.64 4.22
N GLY A 66 5.27 -10.42 2.90
CA GLY A 66 4.21 -10.88 2.01
C GLY A 66 3.01 -9.93 1.90
N ASP A 67 2.92 -8.88 2.71
CA ASP A 67 1.86 -7.88 2.58
C ASP A 67 2.06 -7.00 1.35
N THR A 68 0.95 -6.49 0.83
CA THR A 68 0.93 -5.57 -0.30
C THR A 68 0.86 -4.13 0.17
N VAL A 69 1.86 -3.34 -0.18
CA VAL A 69 1.92 -1.90 0.04
C VAL A 69 1.34 -1.20 -1.18
N THR A 70 0.28 -0.43 -0.99
CA THR A 70 -0.27 0.48 -2.01
C THR A 70 0.29 1.87 -1.76
N ILE A 71 0.78 2.52 -2.81
CA ILE A 71 1.38 3.85 -2.76
C ILE A 71 0.38 4.86 -3.33
N LEU A 72 0.14 5.93 -2.60
CA LEU A 72 -0.80 6.97 -2.96
C LEU A 72 -0.10 8.32 -3.08
N ASP A 73 -0.50 9.11 -4.07
CA ASP A 73 -0.16 10.52 -4.20
C ASP A 73 -1.44 11.34 -4.08
N ASN A 74 -1.49 12.25 -3.10
CA ASN A 74 -2.66 13.08 -2.81
C ASN A 74 -3.95 12.25 -2.67
N GLY A 75 -3.83 11.03 -2.12
CA GLY A 75 -4.93 10.08 -1.91
C GLY A 75 -5.31 9.23 -3.12
N LYS A 76 -4.62 9.36 -4.27
CA LYS A 76 -4.82 8.52 -5.45
C LYS A 76 -3.74 7.44 -5.53
N ALA A 77 -4.13 6.18 -5.70
CA ALA A 77 -3.17 5.09 -5.91
C ALA A 77 -2.37 5.31 -7.20
N ILE A 78 -1.04 5.28 -7.09
CA ILE A 78 -0.08 5.47 -8.19
C ILE A 78 0.85 4.26 -8.38
N GLY A 79 0.87 3.33 -7.43
CA GLY A 79 1.69 2.12 -7.54
C GLY A 79 1.44 1.15 -6.40
N THR A 80 2.04 -0.03 -6.52
CA THR A 80 2.05 -1.05 -5.47
C THR A 80 3.43 -1.67 -5.35
N ALA A 81 3.71 -2.26 -4.19
CA ALA A 81 4.89 -3.08 -3.91
C ALA A 81 4.51 -4.21 -2.96
N THR A 82 5.24 -5.31 -2.99
CA THR A 82 5.07 -6.40 -2.02
C THR A 82 6.27 -6.41 -1.10
N ALA A 83 6.04 -6.52 0.20
CA ALA A 83 7.11 -6.69 1.17
C ALA A 83 7.79 -8.06 1.02
N GLY A 84 9.12 -8.05 0.94
CA GLY A 84 9.93 -9.25 0.90
C GLY A 84 9.83 -10.08 2.18
N SER A 85 10.50 -11.23 2.19
CA SER A 85 10.55 -12.12 3.37
C SER A 85 11.20 -11.46 4.60
N ASP A 86 12.03 -10.45 4.38
CA ASP A 86 12.67 -9.61 5.40
C ASP A 86 11.81 -8.41 5.82
N GLY A 87 10.63 -8.22 5.21
CA GLY A 87 9.74 -7.10 5.43
C GLY A 87 10.11 -5.83 4.65
N SER A 88 11.22 -5.82 3.93
CA SER A 88 11.66 -4.66 3.15
C SER A 88 10.89 -4.57 1.82
N TRP A 89 10.60 -3.36 1.38
CA TRP A 89 10.07 -3.10 0.04
C TRP A 89 10.64 -1.82 -0.57
N SER A 90 10.64 -1.76 -1.90
CA SER A 90 11.05 -0.61 -2.68
C SER A 90 10.21 -0.54 -3.94
N SER A 91 9.82 0.67 -4.35
CA SER A 91 9.08 0.90 -5.58
C SER A 91 9.51 2.20 -6.23
N THR A 92 9.78 2.15 -7.53
CA THR A 92 9.98 3.36 -8.33
C THR A 92 8.61 3.92 -8.70
N LEU A 93 8.34 5.17 -8.32
CA LEU A 93 7.08 5.82 -8.62
C LEU A 93 6.99 6.15 -10.11
N PRO A 94 5.78 6.20 -10.70
CA PRO A 94 5.60 6.80 -12.02
C PRO A 94 6.03 8.26 -11.99
N ALA A 95 6.31 8.82 -13.17
CA ALA A 95 6.65 10.22 -13.31
C ALA A 95 5.58 11.11 -12.68
N LEU A 96 5.97 11.84 -11.63
CA LEU A 96 5.16 12.84 -10.96
C LEU A 96 5.14 14.13 -11.81
N ALA A 97 4.02 14.82 -11.82
CA ALA A 97 3.88 16.09 -12.52
C ALA A 97 4.57 17.22 -11.74
N ASP A 98 4.83 18.37 -12.36
CA ASP A 98 5.29 19.55 -11.61
C ASP A 98 4.20 20.00 -10.62
N GLY A 99 4.58 20.26 -9.38
CA GLY A 99 3.68 20.69 -8.30
C GLY A 99 3.94 20.01 -6.97
N SER A 100 3.03 20.23 -6.02
CA SER A 100 3.08 19.65 -4.68
C SER A 100 2.42 18.28 -4.64
N HIS A 101 3.13 17.31 -4.06
CA HIS A 101 2.71 15.94 -3.87
C HIS A 101 2.73 15.56 -2.39
N SER A 102 1.83 14.68 -2.01
CA SER A 102 1.74 14.13 -0.66
C SER A 102 1.72 12.61 -0.77
N ILE A 103 2.88 12.01 -0.61
CA ILE A 103 3.06 10.56 -0.76
C ILE A 103 2.68 9.87 0.54
N THR A 104 1.75 8.92 0.47
CA THR A 104 1.36 8.04 1.58
C THR A 104 1.34 6.59 1.12
N THR A 105 1.26 5.67 2.06
CA THR A 105 1.12 4.24 1.77
C THR A 105 0.07 3.59 2.65
N THR A 106 -0.56 2.53 2.15
CA THR A 106 -1.44 1.65 2.93
C THR A 106 -0.99 0.21 2.75
N VAL A 107 -1.03 -0.58 3.81
CA VAL A 107 -0.67 -2.01 3.78
C VAL A 107 -1.93 -2.85 3.71
N THR A 108 -1.95 -3.88 2.86
CA THR A 108 -3.04 -4.86 2.77
C THR A 108 -2.47 -6.26 2.96
N ASP A 109 -3.05 -7.00 3.90
CA ASP A 109 -2.63 -8.37 4.22
C ASP A 109 -3.13 -9.40 3.17
N ALA A 110 -2.69 -10.65 3.31
CA ALA A 110 -3.12 -11.74 2.45
C ALA A 110 -4.63 -12.11 2.59
N ALA A 111 -5.27 -11.71 3.69
CA ALA A 111 -6.69 -11.89 3.93
C ALA A 111 -7.56 -10.76 3.32
N GLY A 112 -6.92 -9.69 2.82
CA GLY A 112 -7.58 -8.54 2.21
C GLY A 112 -7.92 -7.41 3.20
N ASN A 113 -7.42 -7.44 4.43
CA ASN A 113 -7.59 -6.34 5.38
C ASN A 113 -6.58 -5.23 5.06
N THR A 114 -7.06 -3.99 4.94
CA THR A 114 -6.20 -2.82 4.72
C THR A 114 -6.01 -2.04 6.02
N GLY A 115 -4.76 -1.73 6.34
CA GLY A 115 -4.34 -0.93 7.49
C GLY A 115 -4.56 0.57 7.31
N GLN A 116 -4.21 1.33 8.35
CA GLN A 116 -4.22 2.79 8.28
C GLN A 116 -3.17 3.31 7.27
N PRO A 117 -3.39 4.49 6.67
CA PRO A 117 -2.38 5.16 5.87
C PRO A 117 -1.19 5.58 6.74
N SER A 118 0.01 5.48 6.20
CA SER A 118 1.23 5.99 6.82
C SER A 118 1.26 7.53 6.89
N ALA A 119 2.26 8.05 7.62
CA ALA A 119 2.54 9.47 7.65
C ALA A 119 2.80 10.02 6.23
N ALA A 120 2.20 11.18 5.93
CA ALA A 120 2.37 11.83 4.63
C ALA A 120 3.80 12.39 4.47
N ILE A 121 4.42 12.08 3.33
CA ILE A 121 5.70 12.64 2.90
C ILE A 121 5.42 13.71 1.85
N PRO A 122 5.54 15.01 2.20
CA PRO A 122 5.39 16.07 1.22
C PRO A 122 6.63 16.12 0.31
N VAL A 123 6.43 16.34 -0.99
CA VAL A 123 7.51 16.61 -1.95
C VAL A 123 6.99 17.58 -3.01
N THR A 124 7.84 18.48 -3.49
CA THR A 124 7.50 19.36 -4.63
C THR A 124 8.35 18.97 -5.82
N VAL A 125 7.72 18.75 -6.97
CA VAL A 125 8.43 18.45 -8.22
C VAL A 125 8.45 19.70 -9.08
N GLU A 126 9.63 20.07 -9.56
CA GLU A 126 9.88 21.21 -10.43
C GLU A 126 10.90 20.84 -11.51
N THR A 127 10.41 20.29 -12.62
CA THR A 127 11.25 19.88 -13.77
C THR A 127 11.40 20.98 -14.81
N THR A 128 10.56 22.01 -14.76
CA THR A 128 10.57 23.12 -15.70
C THR A 128 11.77 24.05 -15.44
N ALA A 129 12.70 24.12 -16.41
CA ALA A 129 13.81 25.08 -16.34
C ALA A 129 13.30 26.53 -16.52
N PRO A 130 13.94 27.53 -15.88
CA PRO A 130 13.66 28.94 -16.15
C PRO A 130 13.84 29.27 -17.63
N ALA A 131 13.05 30.21 -18.14
CA ALA A 131 13.26 30.74 -19.48
C ALA A 131 14.69 31.31 -19.59
N ALA A 132 15.37 31.02 -20.71
CA ALA A 132 16.70 31.56 -20.97
C ALA A 132 16.67 33.09 -20.83
N ALA A 133 17.70 33.67 -20.18
CA ALA A 133 17.84 35.11 -20.11
C ALA A 133 17.84 35.66 -21.54
N GLY A 134 16.82 36.45 -21.89
CA GLY A 134 16.77 37.13 -23.17
C GLY A 134 17.97 38.06 -23.26
N ASP A 135 18.73 37.94 -24.35
CA ASP A 135 19.86 38.81 -24.65
C ASP A 135 19.43 40.28 -24.48
N ILE A 136 20.14 41.01 -23.62
CA ILE A 136 19.99 42.47 -23.46
C ILE A 136 20.84 43.22 -24.47
#